data_AF-A0A2V2XE76-F1
#
_entry.id   AF-A0A2V2XE76-F1
#
_cell.length_a   1.000
_cell.length_b   1.000
_cell.length_c   1.000
_cell.angle_alpha   90.00
_cell.angle_beta   90.00
_cell.angle_gamma   90.00
#
_symmetry.space_group_name_H-M   'P 1'
#
loop_
_entity.id
_entity.type
_entity.pdbx_description
1 polymer ?
#
loop_
_entity_poly.entity_id
_entity_poly.type
_entity_poly.pdbx_seq_one_letter_code
_entity_poly.pdbx_strand_id
1 'polypeptide(L)'
;MVDFAVHKYFEKRRFQEFFINPIEASVAQEASSRVVATARMKTFALIRELRHFVQRVDSTPLRDELPPLHEYVLVIPLSGLQVRLYNRFLHLARLEQSKFNFLQAVTYANKISAHPQLLFDRDPASPLKEILSEVESSPDDDNNNNNNNECR
;
A
#
# COMPACT_ATOMS: atom_id res chain seq x y z
N MET A 1 23.62 -5.89 -2.68
CA MET A 1 24.06 -4.50 -2.95
C MET A 1 25.44 -4.21 -2.36
N VAL A 2 25.65 -4.36 -1.05
CA VAL A 2 26.97 -4.10 -0.41
C VAL A 2 28.10 -4.97 -1.00
N ASP A 3 27.85 -6.27 -1.20
CA ASP A 3 28.84 -7.20 -1.79
C ASP A 3 29.26 -6.86 -3.24
N PHE A 4 28.39 -6.14 -3.96
CA PHE A 4 28.71 -5.64 -5.29
C PHE A 4 29.55 -4.36 -5.24
N ALA A 5 29.19 -3.42 -4.36
CA ALA A 5 29.87 -2.13 -4.25
C ALA A 5 31.26 -2.25 -3.58
N VAL A 6 31.41 -3.15 -2.60
CA VAL A 6 32.66 -3.42 -1.90
C VAL A 6 32.88 -4.93 -1.89
N HIS A 7 33.63 -5.41 -2.88
CA HIS A 7 33.81 -6.83 -3.11
C HIS A 7 34.36 -7.54 -1.87
N LYS A 8 33.68 -8.64 -1.45
CA LYS A 8 34.09 -9.49 -0.31
C LYS A 8 34.19 -8.78 1.04
N TYR A 9 33.54 -7.62 1.21
CA TYR A 9 33.55 -6.92 2.50
C TYR A 9 32.82 -7.71 3.59
N PHE A 10 31.67 -8.30 3.26
CA PHE A 10 30.94 -9.22 4.13
C PHE A 10 30.77 -10.58 3.47
N GLU A 11 31.14 -11.65 4.16
CA GLU A 11 30.78 -13.01 3.76
C GLU A 11 29.25 -13.21 3.94
N LYS A 12 28.56 -13.63 2.88
CA LYS A 12 27.08 -13.70 2.83
C LYS A 12 26.47 -14.48 4.01
N ARG A 13 27.03 -15.63 4.35
CA ARG A 13 26.52 -16.47 5.45
C ARG A 13 26.71 -15.80 6.80
N ARG A 14 27.90 -15.28 7.07
CA ARG A 14 28.21 -14.58 8.31
C ARG A 14 27.38 -13.30 8.47
N PHE A 15 27.10 -12.61 7.37
CA PHE A 15 26.23 -11.45 7.34
C PHE A 15 24.79 -11.80 7.72
N GLN A 16 24.26 -12.89 7.16
CA GLN A 16 22.93 -13.40 7.51
C GLN A 16 22.82 -13.73 9.00
N GLU A 17 23.76 -14.52 9.53
CA GLU A 17 23.74 -14.95 10.92
C GLU A 17 23.91 -13.79 11.91
N PHE A 18 24.80 -12.83 11.60
CA PHE A 18 25.17 -11.77 12.54
C PHE A 18 24.23 -10.55 12.50
N PHE A 19 23.68 -10.23 11.34
CA PHE A 19 22.83 -9.05 11.14
C PHE A 19 21.39 -9.39 10.77
N ILE A 20 21.16 -10.18 9.72
CA ILE A 20 19.80 -10.40 9.19
C ILE A 20 18.93 -11.15 10.19
N ASN A 21 19.36 -12.34 10.62
CA ASN A 21 18.60 -13.21 11.52
C ASN A 21 18.15 -12.51 12.81
N PRO A 22 19.03 -11.82 13.58
CA PRO A 22 18.60 -11.13 14.79
C PRO A 22 17.67 -9.94 14.51
N ILE A 23 17.84 -9.24 13.38
CA ILE A 23 16.98 -8.11 13.01
C ILE A 23 15.58 -8.61 12.63
N GLU A 24 15.49 -9.62 11.77
CA GLU A 24 14.21 -10.22 11.37
C GLU A 24 13.47 -10.86 12.55
N ALA A 25 14.20 -11.54 13.45
CA ALA A 25 13.62 -12.13 14.65
C ALA A 25 12.96 -11.08 15.57
N SER A 26 13.40 -9.82 15.53
CA SER A 26 12.79 -8.74 16.32
C SER A 26 11.49 -8.18 15.75
N VAL A 27 11.20 -8.45 14.47
CA VAL A 27 9.97 -7.99 13.80
C VAL A 27 8.78 -8.88 14.15
N ALA A 28 9.03 -10.11 14.63
CA ALA A 28 7.97 -11.00 15.09
C ALA A 28 7.19 -10.40 16.27
N GLN A 29 5.85 -10.52 16.24
CA GLN A 29 4.94 -9.91 17.20
C GLN A 29 5.18 -10.39 18.65
N GLU A 30 5.76 -11.58 18.83
CA GLU A 30 6.06 -12.19 20.13
C GLU A 30 7.53 -12.01 20.57
N ALA A 31 8.30 -11.13 19.91
CA ALA A 31 9.72 -10.96 20.20
C ALA A 31 9.95 -10.44 21.63
N SER A 32 10.78 -11.16 22.40
CA SER A 32 11.21 -10.73 23.72
C SER A 32 11.98 -9.41 23.66
N SER A 33 11.85 -8.57 24.70
CA SER A 33 12.59 -7.31 24.84
C SER A 33 14.12 -7.47 24.65
N ARG A 34 14.68 -8.62 25.07
CA ARG A 34 16.11 -8.93 24.87
C ARG A 34 16.49 -9.13 23.40
N VAL A 35 15.60 -9.74 22.62
CA VAL A 35 15.78 -9.94 21.17
C VAL A 35 15.74 -8.58 20.47
N VAL A 36 14.77 -7.74 20.83
CA VAL A 36 14.66 -6.37 20.30
C VAL A 36 15.89 -5.52 20.62
N ALA A 37 16.39 -5.57 21.86
CA ALA A 37 17.61 -4.86 22.24
C ALA A 37 18.83 -5.33 21.45
N THR A 38 18.97 -6.65 21.25
CA THR A 38 20.04 -7.24 20.44
C THR A 38 19.94 -6.78 18.99
N ALA A 39 18.77 -6.84 18.39
CA ALA A 39 18.51 -6.36 17.03
C ALA A 39 18.87 -4.89 16.86
N ARG A 40 18.44 -4.02 17.78
CA ARG A 40 18.80 -2.59 17.77
C ARG A 40 20.31 -2.38 17.80
N MET A 41 21.02 -3.12 18.65
CA MET A 41 22.48 -3.05 18.72
C MET A 41 23.14 -3.50 17.41
N LYS A 42 22.67 -4.60 16.81
CA LYS A 42 23.17 -5.10 15.52
C LYS A 42 22.88 -4.13 14.38
N THR A 43 21.68 -3.54 14.33
CA THR A 43 21.32 -2.51 13.35
C THR A 43 22.20 -1.27 13.50
N PHE A 44 22.42 -0.81 14.73
CA PHE A 44 23.31 0.32 14.99
C PHE A 44 24.74 0.05 14.53
N ALA A 45 25.28 -1.13 14.85
CA ALA A 45 26.61 -1.54 14.39
C ALA A 45 26.69 -1.58 12.86
N LEU A 46 25.69 -2.16 12.19
CA LEU A 46 25.65 -2.25 10.74
C LEU A 46 25.64 -0.87 10.06
N ILE A 47 24.79 0.05 10.54
CA ILE A 47 24.71 1.41 10.01
C ILE A 47 26.05 2.13 10.16
N ARG A 48 26.71 1.97 11.31
CA ARG A 48 28.01 2.59 11.58
C ARG A 48 29.11 2.07 10.67
N GLU A 49 29.14 0.76 10.40
CA GLU A 49 30.08 0.18 9.42
C GLU A 49 29.83 0.74 8.02
N LEU A 50 28.56 0.74 7.58
CA LEU A 50 28.17 1.17 6.23
C LEU A 50 28.33 2.67 5.96
N ARG A 51 28.37 3.50 7.01
CA ARG A 51 28.48 4.96 6.90
C ARG A 51 29.67 5.40 6.05
N HIS A 52 30.77 4.64 6.06
CA HIS A 52 31.99 5.00 5.33
C HIS A 52 31.89 4.71 3.82
N PHE A 53 30.93 3.90 3.40
CA PHE A 53 30.72 3.55 1.98
C PHE A 53 29.56 4.30 1.34
N VAL A 54 28.72 4.95 2.15
CA VAL A 54 27.52 5.63 1.68
C VAL A 54 27.70 7.14 1.82
N GLN A 55 27.79 7.83 0.69
CA GLN A 55 27.67 9.27 0.64
C GLN A 55 26.20 9.64 0.46
N ARG A 56 25.57 10.14 1.53
CA ARG A 56 24.20 10.67 1.51
C ARG A 56 24.24 12.16 1.81
N VAL A 57 23.76 12.97 0.86
CA VAL A 57 23.56 14.40 1.03
C VAL A 57 22.07 14.64 0.80
N ASP A 58 21.39 15.16 1.82
CA ASP A 58 19.98 15.51 1.69
C ASP A 58 19.85 16.82 0.87
N SER A 59 18.64 17.15 0.41
CA SER A 59 18.38 18.35 -0.40
C SER A 59 18.54 19.68 0.34
N THR A 60 18.97 19.67 1.61
CA THR A 60 19.15 20.86 2.45
C THR A 60 19.99 21.96 1.80
N PRO A 61 21.11 21.69 1.10
CA PRO A 61 21.89 22.74 0.44
C PRO A 61 21.12 23.48 -0.66
N LEU A 62 20.16 22.82 -1.31
CA LEU A 62 19.37 23.39 -2.40
C LEU A 62 18.17 24.19 -1.89
N ARG A 63 17.93 24.20 -0.58
CA ARG A 63 16.72 24.80 0.02
C ARG A 63 16.69 26.32 -0.13
N ASP A 64 17.85 26.96 -0.15
CA ASP A 64 17.98 28.42 -0.25
C ASP A 64 18.12 28.88 -1.71
N GLU A 65 18.51 27.98 -2.62
CA GLU A 65 18.70 28.29 -4.05
C GLU A 65 17.45 27.98 -4.89
N LEU A 66 16.61 27.05 -4.44
CA LEU A 66 15.39 26.63 -5.14
C LEU A 66 14.13 27.23 -4.51
N PRO A 67 13.06 27.45 -5.30
CA PRO A 67 11.75 27.75 -4.76
C PRO A 67 11.26 26.67 -3.76
N PRO A 68 10.43 27.04 -2.76
CA PRO A 68 9.93 26.09 -1.78
C PRO A 68 9.10 24.98 -2.45
N LEU A 69 9.39 23.73 -2.09
CA LEU A 69 8.59 22.57 -2.49
C LEU A 69 7.32 22.52 -1.63
N HIS A 70 6.17 22.65 -2.26
CA HIS A 70 4.86 22.52 -1.61
C HIS A 70 4.24 21.16 -1.95
N GLU A 71 4.11 20.29 -0.94
CA GLU A 71 3.47 18.99 -1.07
C GLU A 71 2.07 19.05 -0.45
N TYR A 72 1.05 18.61 -1.19
CA TYR A 72 -0.33 18.58 -0.74
C TYR A 72 -0.86 17.16 -0.80
N VAL A 73 -1.52 16.72 0.29
CA VAL A 73 -2.24 15.45 0.33
C VAL A 73 -3.73 15.75 0.30
N LEU A 74 -4.40 15.35 -0.78
CA LEU A 74 -5.85 15.51 -0.92
C LEU A 74 -6.54 14.22 -0.49
N VAL A 75 -7.40 14.32 0.52
CA VAL A 75 -8.26 13.21 0.96
C VAL A 75 -9.65 13.44 0.42
N ILE A 76 -10.02 12.68 -0.61
CA ILE A 76 -11.31 12.82 -1.30
C ILE A 76 -12.21 11.63 -0.89
N PRO A 77 -13.45 11.88 -0.45
CA PRO A 77 -14.38 10.80 -0.17
C PRO A 77 -14.79 10.09 -1.47
N LEU A 78 -15.00 8.77 -1.39
CA LEU A 78 -15.50 7.99 -2.52
C LEU A 78 -16.94 8.39 -2.87
N SER A 79 -17.29 8.36 -4.15
CA SER A 79 -18.67 8.58 -4.59
C SER A 79 -19.59 7.44 -4.15
N GLY A 80 -20.91 7.69 -4.09
CA GLY A 80 -21.88 6.65 -3.72
C GLY A 80 -21.78 5.39 -4.58
N LEU A 81 -21.52 5.54 -5.88
CA LEU A 81 -21.28 4.41 -6.79
C LEU A 81 -19.99 3.65 -6.45
N GLN A 82 -18.89 4.36 -6.21
CA GLN A 82 -17.62 3.74 -5.82
C GLN A 82 -17.74 2.97 -4.50
N VAL A 83 -18.46 3.50 -3.52
CA VAL A 83 -18.72 2.82 -2.24
C VAL A 83 -19.49 1.52 -2.45
N ARG A 84 -20.55 1.53 -3.27
CA ARG A 84 -21.33 0.32 -3.58
C ARG A 84 -20.47 -0.74 -4.27
N LEU A 85 -19.73 -0.35 -5.31
CA LEU A 85 -18.84 -1.26 -6.05
C LEU A 85 -17.73 -1.83 -5.16
N TYR A 86 -17.13 -0.99 -4.33
CA TYR A 86 -16.06 -1.39 -3.42
C TYR A 86 -16.54 -2.39 -2.37
N ASN A 87 -17.68 -2.11 -1.72
CA ASN A 87 -18.26 -3.02 -0.74
C ASN A 87 -18.64 -4.38 -1.35
N ARG A 88 -19.19 -4.36 -2.57
CA ARG A 88 -19.53 -5.60 -3.28
C ARG A 88 -18.29 -6.40 -3.66
N PHE A 89 -17.26 -5.72 -4.18
CA PHE A 89 -15.98 -6.34 -4.48
C PHE A 89 -15.36 -6.99 -3.22
N LEU A 90 -15.37 -6.29 -2.08
CA LEU A 90 -14.87 -6.85 -0.82
C LEU A 90 -15.65 -8.08 -0.36
N HIS A 91 -16.97 -8.08 -0.54
CA HIS A 91 -17.81 -9.23 -0.20
C HIS A 91 -17.40 -10.47 -1.02
N LEU A 92 -17.21 -10.32 -2.33
CA LEU A 92 -16.80 -11.42 -3.20
C LEU A 92 -15.37 -11.86 -2.96
N ALA A 93 -14.43 -10.93 -2.78
CA ALA A 93 -13.05 -11.28 -2.46
C ALA A 93 -12.94 -12.09 -1.16
N ARG A 94 -13.85 -11.88 -0.20
CA ARG A 94 -13.91 -12.66 1.05
C ARG A 94 -14.51 -14.05 0.87
N LEU A 95 -15.55 -14.18 0.04
CA LEU A 95 -16.20 -15.47 -0.24
C LEU A 95 -15.34 -16.33 -1.18
N GLU A 96 -14.66 -15.71 -2.13
CA GLU A 96 -13.95 -16.36 -3.23
C GLU A 96 -12.44 -16.13 -3.14
N GLN A 97 -11.86 -16.42 -1.97
CA GLN A 97 -10.42 -16.24 -1.72
C GLN A 97 -9.53 -17.00 -2.72
N SER A 98 -10.05 -18.06 -3.36
CA SER A 98 -9.33 -18.82 -4.39
C SER A 98 -9.38 -18.20 -5.78
N LYS A 99 -10.37 -17.33 -6.08
CA LYS A 99 -10.53 -16.75 -7.42
C LYS A 99 -9.66 -15.50 -7.64
N PHE A 100 -9.33 -14.78 -6.57
CA PHE A 100 -8.53 -13.56 -6.66
C PHE A 100 -7.17 -13.75 -5.99
N ASN A 101 -6.09 -13.59 -6.76
CA ASN A 101 -4.78 -13.37 -6.15
C ASN A 101 -4.80 -12.02 -5.41
N PHE A 102 -4.12 -11.91 -4.27
CA PHE A 102 -3.96 -10.67 -3.51
C PHE A 102 -3.59 -9.47 -4.41
N LEU A 103 -2.63 -9.64 -5.32
CA LEU A 103 -2.20 -8.56 -6.23
C LEU A 103 -3.32 -8.13 -7.19
N GLN A 104 -4.11 -9.09 -7.68
CA GLN A 104 -5.28 -8.79 -8.52
C GLN A 104 -6.34 -8.05 -7.70
N ALA A 105 -6.58 -8.49 -6.47
CA ALA A 105 -7.55 -7.86 -5.58
C ALA A 105 -7.20 -6.39 -5.27
N VAL A 106 -5.92 -6.11 -4.98
CA VAL A 106 -5.42 -4.73 -4.78
C VAL A 106 -5.56 -3.91 -6.07
N THR A 107 -5.28 -4.51 -7.22
CA THR A 107 -5.42 -3.83 -8.52
C THR A 107 -6.88 -3.43 -8.78
N TYR A 108 -7.84 -4.32 -8.50
CA TYR A 108 -9.26 -4.01 -8.66
C TYR A 108 -9.75 -2.97 -7.67
N ALA A 109 -9.34 -3.04 -6.40
CA ALA A 109 -9.62 -2.00 -5.42
C ALA A 109 -9.13 -0.61 -5.87
N ASN A 110 -7.89 -0.55 -6.41
CA ASN A 110 -7.32 0.68 -6.95
C ASN A 110 -8.11 1.19 -8.15
N LYS A 111 -8.53 0.31 -9.07
CA LYS A 111 -9.38 0.68 -10.22
C LYS A 111 -10.70 1.31 -9.77
N ILE A 112 -11.39 0.72 -8.79
CA ILE A 112 -12.64 1.26 -8.22
C ILE A 112 -12.40 2.67 -7.64
N SER A 113 -11.32 2.82 -6.85
CA SER A 113 -11.00 4.09 -6.19
C SER A 113 -10.59 5.20 -7.17
N ALA A 114 -9.95 4.87 -8.28
CA ALA A 114 -9.55 5.83 -9.30
C ALA A 114 -10.75 6.28 -10.13
N HIS A 115 -11.48 5.34 -10.76
CA HIS A 115 -12.70 5.63 -11.50
C HIS A 115 -13.51 4.36 -11.82
N PRO A 116 -14.84 4.32 -11.59
CA PRO A 116 -15.67 3.13 -11.84
C PRO A 116 -15.57 2.57 -13.27
N GLN A 117 -15.43 3.43 -14.28
CA GLN A 117 -15.30 3.04 -15.70
C GLN A 117 -14.16 2.02 -15.93
N LEU A 118 -13.08 2.09 -15.15
CA LEU A 118 -11.90 1.22 -15.30
C LEU A 118 -12.18 -0.26 -15.00
N LEU A 119 -13.35 -0.56 -14.43
CA LEU A 119 -13.82 -1.93 -14.24
C LEU A 119 -14.52 -2.50 -15.47
N PHE A 120 -15.03 -1.64 -16.35
CA PHE A 120 -15.80 -2.00 -17.54
C PHE A 120 -14.95 -2.15 -18.79
N ASP A 121 -13.63 -1.90 -18.69
CA ASP A 121 -12.71 -2.25 -19.76
C ASP A 121 -12.86 -3.73 -20.10
N ARG A 122 -13.11 -4.00 -21.39
CA ARG A 122 -13.63 -5.26 -21.91
C ARG A 122 -12.61 -6.40 -21.82
N ASP A 123 -12.41 -6.93 -20.61
CA ASP A 123 -11.80 -8.25 -20.43
C ASP A 123 -12.91 -9.31 -20.35
N PRO A 124 -13.11 -10.13 -21.40
CA PRO A 124 -14.17 -11.13 -21.43
C PRO A 124 -13.96 -12.27 -20.40
N ALA A 125 -12.77 -12.37 -19.83
CA ALA A 125 -12.40 -13.34 -18.79
C ALA A 125 -12.42 -12.73 -17.37
N SER A 126 -12.87 -11.49 -17.21
CA SER A 126 -12.85 -10.83 -15.91
C SER A 126 -13.87 -11.47 -14.95
N PRO A 127 -13.46 -11.99 -13.79
CA PRO A 127 -14.36 -12.52 -12.76
C PRO A 127 -15.32 -11.45 -12.19
N LEU A 128 -15.17 -10.18 -12.58
CA LEU A 128 -16.04 -9.08 -12.17
C LEU A 128 -17.33 -8.95 -12.99
N LYS A 129 -17.53 -9.76 -14.04
CA LYS A 129 -18.77 -9.71 -14.84
C LYS A 129 -20.01 -10.04 -13.98
N GLU A 130 -19.87 -10.92 -13.01
CA GLU A 130 -20.91 -11.27 -12.02
C GLU A 130 -21.22 -10.09 -11.07
N ILE A 131 -20.25 -9.22 -10.79
CA ILE A 131 -20.45 -8.01 -9.97
C ILE A 131 -21.31 -7.00 -10.69
N LEU A 132 -21.02 -6.80 -11.97
CA LEU A 132 -21.65 -5.77 -12.78
C LEU A 132 -23.11 -6.12 -13.11
N SER A 133 -23.41 -7.39 -13.36
CA SER A 133 -24.77 -7.85 -13.67
C SER A 133 -25.77 -7.65 -12.53
N GLU A 134 -25.31 -7.67 -11.27
CA GLU A 134 -26.20 -7.47 -10.12
C GLU A 134 -26.41 -5.99 -9.77
N VAL A 135 -25.46 -5.11 -10.10
CA VAL A 135 -25.61 -3.66 -9.86
C VAL A 135 -26.65 -3.05 -10.81
N GLU A 136 -26.77 -3.55 -12.04
CA GLU A 136 -27.86 -3.16 -12.96
C GLU A 136 -29.24 -3.65 -12.52
N SER A 137 -29.31 -4.59 -11.58
CA SER A 137 -30.57 -5.16 -11.07
C SER A 137 -31.11 -4.49 -9.81
N SER A 138 -30.36 -3.56 -9.19
CA SER A 138 -30.92 -2.70 -8.15
C SER A 138 -31.70 -1.56 -8.82
N PRO A 139 -33.02 -1.44 -8.60
CA PRO A 139 -33.78 -0.34 -9.16
C PRO A 139 -33.23 0.98 -8.63
N ASP A 140 -33.10 1.96 -9.51
CA ASP A 140 -32.80 3.34 -9.17
C ASP A 140 -33.84 3.85 -8.15
N ASP A 141 -33.46 3.85 -6.87
CA ASP A 141 -34.15 4.62 -5.82
C ASP A 141 -33.78 6.12 -5.96
N ASP A 142 -33.98 6.68 -7.16
CA ASP A 142 -34.06 8.13 -7.39
C ASP A 142 -35.55 8.53 -7.39
N ASN A 143 -36.22 8.23 -6.29
CA ASN A 143 -37.49 8.82 -5.92
C ASN A 143 -37.36 9.41 -4.52
N ASN A 144 -36.64 10.53 -4.42
CA ASN A 144 -36.84 11.44 -3.30
C ASN A 144 -37.42 12.75 -3.80
N ASN A 145 -38.75 12.74 -3.81
CA ASN A 145 -39.62 13.87 -4.03
C ASN A 145 -39.14 15.12 -3.30
N ASN A 146 -39.09 16.21 -4.06
CA ASN A 146 -39.45 17.55 -3.61
C ASN A 146 -40.52 17.48 -2.51
N ASN A 147 -40.18 17.98 -1.32
CA ASN A 147 -41.08 18.67 -0.40
C ASN A 147 -40.25 19.15 0.79
N ASN A 148 -39.91 20.43 0.82
CA ASN A 148 -39.90 21.24 2.04
C ASN A 148 -39.90 22.73 1.65
N ASN A 149 -41.11 23.17 1.35
CA ASN A 149 -41.72 24.47 1.60
C ASN A 149 -40.86 25.54 2.31
N GLU A 150 -40.91 26.73 1.70
CA GLU A 150 -40.94 28.03 2.35
C GLU A 150 -41.65 28.00 3.71
N CYS A 151 -41.01 28.52 4.76
CA CYS A 151 -41.67 29.30 5.82
C CYS A 151 -40.64 29.97 6.75
N ARG A 152 -40.57 31.31 6.61
CA ARG A 152 -40.16 32.36 7.57
C ARG A 152 -38.72 32.46 8.04
#